data_AF-A0A415VGW1-F1
#
_entry.id   AF-A0A415VGW1-F1
#
_cell.length_a   1.000
_cell.length_b   1.000
_cell.length_c   1.000
_cell.angle_alpha   90.00
_cell.angle_beta   90.00
_cell.angle_gamma   90.00
#
_symmetry.space_group_name_H-M   'P 1'
#
loop_
_entity.id
_entity.type
_entity.pdbx_description
1 polymer ?
#
loop_
_entity_poly.entity_id
_entity_poly.type
_entity_poly.pdbx_seq_one_letter_code
_entity_poly.pdbx_strand_id
1 'polypeptide(L)'
;MERYDYDFHCTKLFEEGVRAHRYGDVSIIHQSNDADCFILDIPGKVEEMFRENFKLRQDEIILLARDTSIWNNRTEGLVITNRRIVYIPKCIGSNKNIYVINYADCQQINTNTNSVLFWKSAESYLAIPKSFFFKTRWKTYDFDRSIEQLTILLKKMGEAHSLHNNTAHLAYITNKYAEA
;
A
#
# COMPACT_ATOMS: atom_id res chain seq x y z
N MET A 1 12.06 -8.82 -21.27
CA MET A 1 10.94 -9.56 -20.62
C MET A 1 11.09 -9.35 -19.12
N GLU A 2 10.62 -8.23 -18.53
CA GLU A 2 11.06 -7.88 -17.16
C GLU A 2 10.04 -7.12 -16.28
N ARG A 3 9.07 -6.38 -16.84
CA ARG A 3 8.14 -5.55 -16.02
C ARG A 3 6.93 -6.31 -15.45
N TYR A 4 6.50 -7.39 -16.11
CA TYR A 4 5.27 -8.11 -15.76
C TYR A 4 5.42 -9.02 -14.53
N ASP A 5 6.64 -9.46 -14.22
CA ASP A 5 6.86 -10.50 -13.23
C ASP A 5 6.80 -9.96 -11.79
N TYR A 6 7.28 -8.73 -11.54
CA TYR A 6 7.27 -8.16 -10.18
C TYR A 6 5.91 -7.56 -9.79
N ASP A 7 5.18 -6.95 -10.72
CA ASP A 7 3.82 -6.45 -10.49
C ASP A 7 2.91 -7.61 -10.09
N PHE A 8 3.10 -8.76 -10.75
CA PHE A 8 2.44 -10.01 -10.42
C PHE A 8 2.90 -10.55 -9.07
N HIS A 9 4.22 -10.59 -8.80
CA HIS A 9 4.75 -11.08 -7.53
C HIS A 9 4.27 -10.27 -6.32
N CYS A 10 4.28 -8.92 -6.41
CA CYS A 10 3.77 -8.06 -5.33
C CYS A 10 2.27 -8.25 -5.11
N THR A 11 1.52 -8.41 -6.20
CA THR A 11 0.08 -8.73 -6.13
C THR A 11 -0.13 -10.06 -5.41
N LYS A 12 0.60 -11.11 -5.78
CA LYS A 12 0.49 -12.43 -5.15
C LYS A 12 0.90 -12.44 -3.68
N LEU A 13 2.03 -11.80 -3.35
CA LEU A 13 2.46 -11.60 -1.96
C LEU A 13 1.35 -10.96 -1.14
N PHE A 14 0.69 -9.93 -1.68
CA PHE A 14 -0.40 -9.26 -0.97
C PHE A 14 -1.63 -10.14 -0.84
N GLU A 15 -2.10 -10.75 -1.92
CA GLU A 15 -3.26 -11.65 -1.94
C GLU A 15 -3.12 -12.78 -0.92
N GLU A 16 -1.97 -13.46 -0.90
CA GLU A 16 -1.68 -14.53 0.04
C GLU A 16 -1.55 -13.99 1.47
N GLY A 17 -0.84 -12.86 1.61
CA GLY A 17 -0.59 -12.23 2.91
C GLY A 17 -1.87 -11.81 3.64
N VAL A 18 -2.84 -11.23 2.93
CA VAL A 18 -4.09 -10.78 3.57
C VAL A 18 -5.06 -11.92 3.87
N ARG A 19 -4.99 -13.04 3.12
CA ARG A 19 -5.82 -14.24 3.32
C ARG A 19 -5.23 -15.22 4.34
N ALA A 20 -3.92 -15.15 4.57
CA ALA A 20 -3.24 -16.04 5.50
C ALA A 20 -3.76 -15.84 6.93
N HIS A 21 -4.15 -16.96 7.55
CA HIS A 21 -4.37 -17.04 8.99
C HIS A 21 -3.10 -17.63 9.60
N ARG A 22 -2.44 -16.90 10.49
CA ARG A 22 -1.47 -17.54 11.40
C ARG A 22 -2.25 -18.07 12.59
N TYR A 23 -1.80 -19.15 13.22
CA TYR A 23 -2.49 -19.79 14.35
C TYR A 23 -2.86 -18.74 15.42
N GLY A 24 -4.16 -18.47 15.56
CA GLY A 24 -4.70 -17.48 16.51
C GLY A 24 -4.69 -16.02 16.04
N ASP A 25 -4.34 -15.73 14.78
CA ASP A 25 -4.33 -14.39 14.18
C ASP A 25 -5.57 -14.09 13.32
N VAL A 26 -5.92 -12.80 13.25
CA VAL A 26 -7.00 -12.29 12.40
C VAL A 26 -6.48 -12.09 10.98
N SER A 27 -7.19 -12.63 9.99
CA SER A 27 -6.91 -12.30 8.59
C SER A 27 -7.28 -10.85 8.29
N ILE A 28 -6.34 -10.11 7.67
CA ILE A 28 -6.52 -8.71 7.27
C ILE A 28 -7.78 -8.52 6.41
N ILE A 29 -8.18 -9.52 5.61
CA ILE A 29 -9.36 -9.44 4.75
C ILE A 29 -10.64 -9.10 5.53
N HIS A 30 -10.72 -9.49 6.81
CA HIS A 30 -11.87 -9.19 7.67
C HIS A 30 -11.99 -7.71 8.07
N GLN A 31 -10.99 -6.88 7.74
CA GLN A 31 -11.07 -5.43 7.89
C GLN A 31 -11.85 -4.76 6.74
N SER A 32 -12.08 -5.48 5.63
CA SER A 32 -12.99 -5.03 4.56
C SER A 32 -14.41 -4.86 5.10
N ASN A 33 -15.15 -3.90 4.57
CA ASN A 33 -16.52 -3.65 5.01
C ASN A 33 -17.47 -3.14 3.91
N ASP A 34 -17.04 -3.24 2.65
CA ASP A 34 -17.81 -2.91 1.43
C ASP A 34 -18.36 -1.48 1.33
N ALA A 35 -18.10 -0.64 2.33
CA ALA A 35 -18.58 0.74 2.38
C ALA A 35 -17.43 1.73 2.18
N ASP A 36 -16.39 1.57 2.99
CA ASP A 36 -15.31 2.55 3.10
C ASP A 36 -13.92 1.88 3.11
N CYS A 37 -13.83 0.57 3.33
CA CYS A 37 -12.58 -0.20 3.24
C CYS A 37 -12.79 -1.42 2.34
N PHE A 38 -11.97 -1.53 1.30
CA PHE A 38 -12.00 -2.60 0.32
C PHE A 38 -10.61 -3.24 0.23
N ILE A 39 -10.55 -4.56 0.18
CA ILE A 39 -9.30 -5.32 0.16
C ILE A 39 -9.45 -6.43 -0.89
N LEU A 40 -8.59 -6.41 -1.91
CA LEU A 40 -8.61 -7.25 -3.13
C LEU A 40 -9.85 -7.09 -4.02
N ASP A 41 -11.04 -7.25 -3.46
CA ASP A 41 -12.30 -7.23 -4.21
C ASP A 41 -12.93 -5.84 -4.15
N ILE A 42 -12.67 -5.03 -5.19
CA ILE A 42 -13.13 -3.65 -5.29
C ILE A 42 -14.17 -3.55 -6.42
N PRO A 43 -15.41 -3.10 -6.15
CA PRO A 43 -16.41 -2.93 -7.20
C PRO A 43 -15.94 -1.96 -8.28
N GLY A 44 -16.16 -2.27 -9.57
CA GLY A 44 -15.58 -1.48 -10.68
C GLY A 44 -15.87 0.03 -10.63
N LYS A 45 -17.10 0.43 -10.25
CA LYS A 45 -17.43 1.86 -10.07
C LYS A 45 -16.68 2.50 -8.90
N VAL A 46 -16.46 1.75 -7.82
CA VAL A 46 -15.67 2.22 -6.66
C VAL A 46 -14.20 2.35 -7.05
N GLU A 47 -13.68 1.37 -7.79
CA GLU A 47 -12.32 1.38 -8.33
C GLU A 47 -12.07 2.60 -9.22
N GLU A 48 -12.98 2.89 -10.14
CA GLU A 48 -12.92 4.06 -11.04
C GLU A 48 -12.80 5.38 -10.25
N MET A 49 -13.63 5.55 -9.21
CA MET A 49 -13.58 6.74 -8.35
C MET A 49 -12.23 6.86 -7.61
N PHE A 50 -11.68 5.76 -7.10
CA PHE A 50 -10.36 5.78 -6.48
C PHE A 50 -9.28 6.13 -7.49
N ARG A 51 -9.31 5.56 -8.71
CA ARG A 51 -8.35 5.87 -9.77
C ARG A 51 -8.38 7.36 -10.14
N GLU A 52 -9.56 7.91 -10.34
CA GLU A 52 -9.74 9.33 -10.70
C GLU A 52 -9.25 10.28 -9.59
N ASN A 53 -9.67 10.04 -8.34
CA ASN A 53 -9.39 10.93 -7.23
C ASN A 53 -7.93 10.83 -6.75
N PHE A 54 -7.35 9.62 -6.74
CA PHE A 54 -5.99 9.37 -6.27
C PHE A 54 -4.94 9.42 -7.40
N LYS A 55 -5.34 9.73 -8.64
CA LYS A 55 -4.44 9.84 -9.80
C LYS A 55 -3.61 8.56 -10.00
N LEU A 56 -4.29 7.43 -9.90
CA LEU A 56 -3.68 6.10 -10.08
C LEU A 56 -3.46 5.84 -11.56
N ARG A 57 -2.42 5.06 -11.88
CA ARG A 57 -2.17 4.67 -13.28
C ARG A 57 -3.13 3.56 -13.67
N GLN A 58 -3.49 3.48 -14.95
CA GLN A 58 -4.42 2.46 -15.44
C GLN A 58 -3.85 1.04 -15.31
N ASP A 59 -2.52 0.89 -15.35
CA ASP A 59 -1.81 -0.38 -15.26
C ASP A 59 -1.46 -0.80 -13.82
N GLU A 60 -1.85 -0.01 -12.81
CA GLU A 60 -1.71 -0.37 -11.39
C GLU A 60 -2.90 -1.21 -10.93
N ILE A 61 -2.62 -2.28 -10.18
CA ILE A 61 -3.64 -3.09 -9.52
C ILE A 61 -3.86 -2.50 -8.13
N ILE A 62 -5.11 -2.14 -7.82
CA ILE A 62 -5.48 -1.69 -6.48
C ILE A 62 -5.64 -2.92 -5.58
N LEU A 63 -4.89 -2.97 -4.49
CA LEU A 63 -4.87 -4.08 -3.55
C LEU A 63 -5.67 -3.79 -2.28
N LEU A 64 -5.64 -2.54 -1.82
CA LEU A 64 -6.44 -2.05 -0.72
C LEU A 64 -6.82 -0.59 -0.99
N ALA A 65 -8.08 -0.24 -0.74
CA ALA A 65 -8.56 1.12 -0.83
C ALA A 65 -9.39 1.47 0.41
N ARG A 66 -8.99 2.53 1.11
CA ARG A 66 -9.67 3.06 2.28
C ARG A 66 -10.09 4.49 2.01
N ASP A 67 -11.40 4.74 2.00
CA ASP A 67 -11.99 6.07 1.93
C ASP A 67 -12.23 6.63 3.34
N THR A 68 -11.62 7.78 3.65
CA THR A 68 -11.82 8.47 4.94
C THR A 68 -12.65 9.74 4.80
N SER A 69 -13.19 10.01 3.62
CA SER A 69 -14.04 11.18 3.37
C SER A 69 -15.37 11.07 4.11
N ILE A 70 -15.91 12.23 4.53
CA ILE A 70 -17.16 12.29 5.32
C ILE A 70 -18.36 11.74 4.55
N TRP A 71 -18.37 11.92 3.22
CA TRP A 71 -19.49 11.58 2.35
C TRP A 71 -19.24 10.34 1.50
N ASN A 72 -18.24 9.52 1.83
CA ASN A 72 -17.86 8.34 1.05
C ASN A 72 -17.67 8.66 -0.45
N ASN A 73 -17.08 9.83 -0.75
CA ASN A 73 -16.86 10.29 -2.12
C ASN A 73 -15.44 9.97 -2.62
N ARG A 74 -14.64 9.22 -1.84
CA ARG A 74 -13.30 8.74 -2.18
C ARG A 74 -12.33 9.87 -2.51
N THR A 75 -12.47 11.02 -1.86
CA THR A 75 -11.58 12.18 -2.07
C THR A 75 -10.51 12.33 -0.98
N GLU A 76 -10.49 11.41 0.00
CA GLU A 76 -9.56 11.36 1.13
C GLU A 76 -9.35 9.90 1.50
N GLY A 77 -8.17 9.58 2.02
CA GLY A 77 -7.88 8.24 2.49
C GLY A 77 -6.56 7.71 1.96
N LEU A 78 -6.53 6.42 1.68
CA LEU A 78 -5.33 5.71 1.28
C LEU A 78 -5.64 4.61 0.28
N VAL A 79 -4.77 4.48 -0.71
CA VAL A 79 -4.79 3.39 -1.68
C VAL A 79 -3.44 2.71 -1.70
N ILE A 80 -3.43 1.39 -1.52
CA ILE A 80 -2.27 0.52 -1.69
C ILE A 80 -2.42 -0.17 -3.04
N THR A 81 -1.44 0.02 -3.92
CA THR A 81 -1.35 -0.71 -5.19
C THR A 81 -0.19 -1.69 -5.16
N ASN A 82 -0.10 -2.52 -6.19
CA ASN A 82 1.06 -3.39 -6.40
C ASN A 82 2.39 -2.62 -6.63
N ARG A 83 2.35 -1.30 -6.84
CA ARG A 83 3.54 -0.49 -7.12
C ARG A 83 3.86 0.59 -6.09
N ARG A 84 2.85 1.14 -5.43
CA ARG A 84 3.01 2.29 -4.52
C ARG A 84 1.83 2.41 -3.58
N ILE A 85 1.98 3.27 -2.58
CA ILE A 85 0.90 3.74 -1.72
C ILE A 85 0.61 5.20 -2.08
N VAL A 86 -0.67 5.54 -2.23
CA VAL A 86 -1.13 6.91 -2.42
C VAL A 86 -1.99 7.31 -1.24
N TYR A 87 -1.63 8.41 -0.59
CA TYR A 87 -2.26 8.91 0.63
C TYR A 87 -2.74 10.34 0.43
N ILE A 88 -4.00 10.59 0.75
CA ILE A 88 -4.62 11.91 0.75
C ILE A 88 -5.12 12.16 2.18
N PRO A 89 -4.46 13.03 2.98
CA PRO A 89 -4.90 13.31 4.33
C PRO A 89 -6.28 13.95 4.33
N LYS A 90 -6.94 13.86 5.49
CA LYS A 90 -8.11 14.67 5.78
C LYS A 90 -7.67 16.14 5.85
N CYS A 91 -8.11 16.96 4.90
CA CYS A 91 -7.83 18.39 4.87
C CYS A 91 -9.14 19.18 4.88
N ILE A 92 -9.14 20.30 5.61
CA ILE A 92 -10.21 21.30 5.54
C ILE A 92 -9.79 22.29 4.46
N GLY A 93 -10.49 22.33 3.33
CA GLY A 93 -10.22 23.25 2.21
C GLY A 93 -10.02 22.56 0.85
N SER A 94 -9.78 23.36 -0.20
CA SER A 94 -9.71 22.91 -1.60
C SER A 94 -8.36 22.32 -2.01
N ASN A 95 -7.27 22.65 -1.31
CA ASN A 95 -5.94 22.12 -1.61
C ASN A 95 -5.69 20.83 -0.84
N LYS A 96 -5.90 19.69 -1.52
CA LYS A 96 -5.55 18.37 -1.00
C LYS A 96 -4.19 17.94 -1.53
N ASN A 97 -3.21 17.84 -0.65
CA ASN A 97 -1.92 17.26 -1.01
C ASN A 97 -2.08 15.76 -1.28
N ILE A 98 -1.49 15.26 -2.36
CA ILE A 98 -1.41 13.83 -2.66
C ILE A 98 0.01 13.38 -2.37
N TYR A 99 0.15 12.46 -1.41
CA TYR A 99 1.43 11.88 -1.05
C TYR A 99 1.58 10.53 -1.73
N VAL A 100 2.70 10.35 -2.42
CA VAL A 100 3.07 9.08 -3.07
C VAL A 100 4.25 8.48 -2.33
N ILE A 101 4.11 7.20 -1.98
CA ILE A 101 5.15 6.39 -1.35
C ILE A 101 5.45 5.24 -2.30
N ASN A 102 6.61 5.25 -2.96
CA ASN A 102 7.07 4.09 -3.71
C ASN A 102 7.73 3.11 -2.74
N TYR A 103 7.48 1.82 -2.93
CA TYR A 103 8.05 0.81 -2.04
C TYR A 103 9.58 0.79 -2.04
N ALA A 104 10.18 0.96 -3.23
CA ALA A 104 11.64 1.01 -3.41
C ALA A 104 12.32 2.20 -2.70
N ASP A 105 11.56 3.27 -2.40
CA ASP A 105 12.10 4.46 -1.73
C ASP A 105 12.01 4.35 -0.20
N CYS A 106 11.38 3.31 0.33
CA CYS A 106 11.22 3.10 1.76
C CYS A 106 12.40 2.31 2.32
N GLN A 107 13.24 2.94 3.14
CA GLN A 107 14.30 2.25 3.88
C GLN A 107 13.74 1.38 5.00
N GLN A 108 12.70 1.88 5.70
CA GLN A 108 12.06 1.18 6.80
C GLN A 108 10.57 1.52 6.86
N ILE A 109 9.76 0.55 7.27
CA ILE A 109 8.33 0.75 7.55
C ILE A 109 8.06 0.28 8.97
N ASN A 110 7.75 1.16 9.90
CA ASN A 110 7.55 0.78 11.31
C ASN A 110 6.19 1.26 11.81
N THR A 111 5.74 0.74 12.95
CA THR A 111 4.51 1.18 13.60
C THR A 111 4.83 1.83 14.93
N ASN A 112 4.10 2.88 15.27
CA ASN A 112 4.01 3.38 16.64
C ASN A 112 2.56 3.23 17.15
N THR A 113 2.24 3.86 18.27
CA THR A 113 0.90 3.79 18.88
C THR A 113 -0.22 4.14 17.89
N ASN A 114 -0.04 5.19 17.08
CA ASN A 114 -1.12 5.78 16.29
C ASN A 114 -0.94 5.68 14.77
N SER A 115 0.27 5.38 14.29
CA SER A 115 0.62 5.53 12.89
C SER A 115 1.52 4.41 12.38
N VAL A 116 1.44 4.18 11.07
CA VAL A 116 2.48 3.49 10.28
C VAL A 116 3.43 4.57 9.75
N LEU A 117 4.72 4.35 9.89
CA LEU A 117 5.80 5.28 9.58
C LEU A 117 6.58 4.76 8.37
N PHE A 118 6.60 5.53 7.29
CA PHE A 118 7.34 5.21 6.06
C PHE A 118 8.60 6.08 5.98
N TRP A 119 9.74 5.50 6.33
CA TRP A 119 11.03 6.19 6.39
C TRP A 119 11.71 6.19 5.03
N LYS A 120 12.06 7.39 4.53
CA LYS A 120 12.89 7.59 3.33
C LYS A 120 14.38 7.69 3.66
N SER A 121 14.68 8.20 4.85
CA SER A 121 16.03 8.30 5.41
C SER A 121 15.96 8.30 6.94
N ALA A 122 17.10 8.34 7.63
CA ALA A 122 17.14 8.44 9.09
C ALA A 122 16.43 9.69 9.67
N GLU A 123 16.27 10.75 8.86
CA GLU A 123 15.71 12.04 9.30
C GLU A 123 14.34 12.34 8.69
N SER A 124 13.91 11.56 7.69
CA SER A 124 12.68 11.85 6.93
C SER A 124 11.77 10.64 6.87
N TYR A 125 10.55 10.82 7.40
CA TYR A 125 9.48 9.85 7.28
C TYR A 125 8.13 10.52 7.05
N LEU A 126 7.21 9.75 6.47
CA LEU A 126 5.79 10.10 6.43
C LEU A 126 5.05 9.22 7.43
N ALA A 127 4.36 9.84 8.39
CA ALA A 127 3.45 9.14 9.29
C ALA A 127 2.03 9.13 8.73
N ILE A 128 1.48 7.94 8.54
CA ILE A 128 0.08 7.75 8.16
C ILE A 128 -0.67 7.17 9.36
N PRO A 129 -1.74 7.82 9.84
CA PRO A 129 -2.51 7.30 10.97
C PRO A 129 -3.08 5.92 10.65
N LYS A 130 -3.06 4.99 11.61
CA LYS A 130 -3.56 3.62 11.43
C LYS A 130 -5.02 3.57 10.95
N SER A 131 -5.82 4.58 11.31
CA SER A 131 -7.21 4.75 10.89
C SER A 131 -7.41 4.93 9.37
N PHE A 132 -6.34 5.26 8.63
CA PHE A 132 -6.33 5.33 7.18
C PHE A 132 -6.08 3.98 6.51
N PHE A 133 -5.66 2.96 7.25
CA PHE A 133 -5.53 1.60 6.73
C PHE A 133 -6.80 0.82 7.02
N PHE A 134 -7.24 0.81 8.27
CA PHE A 134 -8.47 0.14 8.71
C PHE A 134 -9.31 1.05 9.59
N LYS A 135 -10.61 0.78 9.68
CA LYS A 135 -11.48 1.53 10.59
C LYS A 135 -11.16 1.11 12.03
N THR A 136 -10.78 2.07 12.87
CA THR A 136 -10.59 1.83 14.31
C THR A 136 -11.96 1.57 14.95
N ARG A 137 -12.41 0.32 14.95
CA ARG A 137 -13.54 -0.12 15.78
C ARG A 137 -12.98 -0.47 17.16
N TRP A 138 -13.45 0.20 18.20
CA TRP A 138 -13.23 -0.14 19.63
C TRP A 138 -11.86 -0.74 19.98
N LYS A 139 -10.71 -0.10 19.63
CA LYS A 139 -9.32 -0.57 19.91
C LYS A 139 -9.22 -2.08 20.20
N THR A 140 -9.67 -2.90 19.26
CA THR A 140 -9.66 -4.35 19.42
C THR A 140 -8.27 -4.85 19.14
N TYR A 141 -7.89 -5.93 19.80
CA TYR A 141 -6.62 -6.60 19.56
C TYR A 141 -6.41 -6.95 18.07
N ASP A 142 -7.50 -7.24 17.37
CA ASP A 142 -7.54 -7.55 15.95
C ASP A 142 -7.10 -6.37 15.08
N PHE A 143 -7.38 -5.13 15.48
CA PHE A 143 -7.00 -3.94 14.72
C PHE A 143 -5.48 -3.75 14.69
N ASP A 144 -4.84 -3.73 15.86
CA ASP A 144 -3.39 -3.52 15.94
C ASP A 144 -2.62 -4.70 15.32
N ARG A 145 -3.08 -5.93 15.52
CA ARG A 145 -2.51 -7.10 14.83
C ARG A 145 -2.65 -7.01 13.31
N SER A 146 -3.82 -6.60 12.79
CA SER A 146 -4.01 -6.42 11.35
C SER A 146 -3.04 -5.36 10.80
N ILE A 147 -2.80 -4.27 11.54
CA ILE A 147 -1.83 -3.25 11.16
C ILE A 147 -0.40 -3.79 11.17
N GLU A 148 -0.01 -4.56 12.18
CA GLU A 148 1.31 -5.19 12.26
C GLU A 148 1.53 -6.15 11.08
N GLN A 149 0.57 -7.01 10.80
CA GLN A 149 0.63 -7.94 9.66
C GLN A 149 0.68 -7.20 8.32
N LEU A 150 -0.14 -6.15 8.15
CA LEU A 150 -0.10 -5.32 6.95
C LEU A 150 1.28 -4.65 6.81
N THR A 151 1.86 -4.18 7.91
CA THR A 151 3.19 -3.55 7.90
C THR A 151 4.27 -4.54 7.48
N ILE A 152 4.23 -5.79 7.98
CA ILE A 152 5.14 -6.86 7.55
C ILE A 152 4.98 -7.14 6.04
N LEU A 153 3.74 -7.16 5.56
CA LEU A 153 3.45 -7.38 4.15
C LEU A 153 4.00 -6.26 3.27
N LEU A 154 3.82 -5.00 3.67
CA LEU A 154 4.38 -3.85 2.96
C LEU A 154 5.91 -3.84 2.94
N LYS A 155 6.57 -4.33 4.00
CA LYS A 155 8.03 -4.54 4.01
C LYS A 155 8.45 -5.54 2.94
N LYS A 156 7.79 -6.70 2.87
CA LYS A 156 8.07 -7.72 1.86
C LYS A 156 7.87 -7.21 0.44
N MET A 157 6.83 -6.40 0.21
CA MET A 157 6.64 -5.73 -1.08
C MET A 157 7.80 -4.77 -1.41
N GLY A 158 8.28 -3.99 -0.44
CA GLY A 158 9.46 -3.13 -0.63
C GLY A 158 10.76 -3.89 -0.92
N GLU A 159 10.99 -5.01 -0.24
CA GLU A 159 12.12 -5.89 -0.51
C GLU A 159 12.05 -6.46 -1.94
N ALA A 160 10.88 -6.92 -2.38
CA ALA A 160 10.67 -7.42 -3.74
C ALA A 160 10.95 -6.34 -4.82
N HIS A 161 10.47 -5.12 -4.61
CA HIS A 161 10.74 -3.99 -5.50
C HIS A 161 12.24 -3.64 -5.56
N SER A 162 12.92 -3.64 -4.40
CA SER A 162 14.34 -3.29 -4.30
C SER A 162 15.24 -4.32 -4.97
N LEU A 163 14.96 -5.61 -4.75
CA LEU A 163 15.69 -6.71 -5.37
C LEU A 163 15.59 -6.66 -6.91
N HIS A 164 14.40 -6.37 -7.43
CA HIS A 164 14.21 -6.24 -8.87
C HIS A 164 15.01 -5.08 -9.46
N ASN A 165 14.97 -3.89 -8.84
CA ASN A 165 15.71 -2.73 -9.31
C ASN A 165 17.23 -2.99 -9.37
N ASN A 166 17.77 -3.68 -8.35
CA ASN A 166 19.18 -4.05 -8.33
C ASN A 166 19.51 -5.07 -9.44
N THR A 167 18.65 -6.06 -9.66
CA THR A 167 18.84 -7.08 -10.70
C THR A 167 18.80 -6.47 -12.10
N ALA A 168 17.83 -5.59 -12.37
CA ALA A 168 17.71 -4.88 -13.65
C ALA A 168 18.91 -3.95 -13.90
N HIS A 169 19.40 -3.27 -12.86
CA HIS A 169 20.58 -2.43 -12.96
C HIS A 169 21.84 -3.24 -13.30
N LEU A 170 22.02 -4.40 -12.66
CA LEU A 170 23.13 -5.31 -12.96
C LEU A 170 23.04 -5.86 -14.38
N ALA A 171 21.86 -6.31 -14.83
CA ALA A 171 21.65 -6.79 -16.19
C ALA A 171 21.97 -5.73 -17.24
N TYR A 172 21.56 -4.48 -17.01
CA TYR A 172 21.89 -3.35 -17.88
C TYR A 172 23.40 -3.12 -17.98
N ILE A 173 24.11 -3.13 -16.84
CA ILE A 173 25.57 -3.01 -16.80
C ILE A 173 26.21 -4.16 -17.60
N THR A 174 25.85 -5.41 -17.31
CA THR A 174 26.44 -6.58 -17.96
C THR A 174 26.24 -6.57 -19.47
N ASN A 175 25.06 -6.21 -19.97
CA ASN A 175 24.80 -6.13 -21.41
C ASN A 175 25.59 -5.00 -22.08
N LYS A 176 25.66 -3.83 -21.44
CA LYS A 176 26.43 -2.68 -21.96
C LYS A 176 27.93 -2.99 -22.10
N TYR A 177 28.48 -3.80 -21.21
CA TYR A 177 29.90 -4.21 -21.26
C TYR A 177 30.15 -5.49 -22.07
N ALA A 178 29.11 -6.22 -22.47
CA ALA A 178 29.22 -7.36 -23.38
C ALA A 178 29.17 -6.94 -24.87
N GLU A 179 28.66 -5.75 -25.16
CA GLU A 179 28.60 -5.13 -26.50
C GLU A 179 29.82 -4.23 -26.82
N ALA A 180 30.81 -4.15 -25.91
CA ALA A 180 32.04 -3.35 -26.04
C ALA A 180 33.26 -4.25 -26.24
#